data_AF-A0A8S9ZGN9-F1
#
_entry.id   AF-A0A8S9ZGN9-F1
#
_cell.length_a   1.000
_cell.length_b   1.000
_cell.length_c   1.000
_cell.angle_alpha   90.00
_cell.angle_beta   90.00
_cell.angle_gamma   90.00
#
_symmetry.space_group_name_H-M   'P 1'
#
loop_
_entity.id
_entity.type
_entity.pdbx_description
1 polymer ?
#
loop_
_entity_poly.entity_id
_entity_poly.type
_entity_poly.pdbx_seq_one_letter_code
_entity_poly.pdbx_strand_id
1 'polypeptide(L)'
;MYLITLLIIFLIFPSFVSSKCSSEWKTRVDSDGNTYGYIALISDLINIFQANAICREKGGDIVSIHSEEENNFVGALASPLIKQCQETNACVQRVNHNNNGTTLLDKLYRSLWIGTARVQFAPPFGNTSVQCVNTDGTPCDYGRVDGLAAHNRNITPWGFGNPSGLSDFSERSIEGCTELYIGSNSPQPYWNDISCYALLGGVVCKKNCSQTCKDEDMETTTTTKTLTTTTQVNNICNNTVCGVDGWKWHCNEKKTQCMSYHKYTMPSNGTYWDVSSCIFLLRNSCYFNNFYAINHFFYLGWCNMP
;
A
#
# COMPACT_ATOMS: atom_id res chain seq x y z
N MET A 1 12.60 -41.91 -58.18
CA MET A 1 11.85 -41.89 -56.91
C MET A 1 12.67 -41.07 -55.92
N TYR A 2 12.39 -39.77 -55.77
CA TYR A 2 12.99 -38.93 -54.73
C TYR A 2 11.86 -38.46 -53.82
N LEU A 3 11.91 -38.89 -52.56
CA LEU A 3 10.92 -38.62 -51.54
C LEU A 3 11.36 -37.36 -50.79
N ILE A 4 10.77 -36.21 -51.12
CA ILE A 4 11.03 -34.93 -50.44
C ILE A 4 10.29 -34.95 -49.10
N THR A 5 11.04 -35.08 -48.01
CA THR A 5 10.52 -34.99 -46.64
C THR A 5 10.40 -33.52 -46.27
N LEU A 6 9.17 -33.01 -46.28
CA LEU A 6 8.85 -31.63 -45.88
C LEU A 6 8.90 -31.53 -44.35
N LEU A 7 9.99 -30.98 -43.81
CA LEU A 7 10.18 -30.76 -42.38
C LEU A 7 9.35 -29.52 -41.97
N ILE A 8 8.13 -29.73 -41.48
CA ILE A 8 7.29 -28.67 -40.92
C ILE A 8 7.85 -28.32 -39.53
N ILE A 9 8.68 -27.28 -39.47
CA ILE A 9 9.10 -26.65 -38.22
C ILE A 9 7.89 -25.87 -37.70
N PHE A 10 7.12 -26.47 -36.80
CA PHE A 10 6.18 -25.74 -35.97
C PHE A 10 6.99 -24.81 -35.07
N LEU A 11 7.10 -23.54 -35.49
CA LEU A 11 7.49 -22.45 -34.60
C LEU A 11 6.42 -22.38 -33.51
N ILE A 12 6.73 -22.99 -32.36
CA ILE A 12 5.98 -22.78 -31.12
C ILE A 12 6.25 -21.31 -30.76
N PHE A 13 5.39 -20.42 -31.25
CA PHE A 13 5.30 -19.08 -30.68
C PHE A 13 4.81 -19.29 -29.25
N PRO A 14 5.59 -18.97 -28.21
CA PRO A 14 5.05 -18.90 -26.88
C PRO A 14 3.90 -17.90 -26.95
N SER A 15 2.67 -18.40 -26.81
CA SER A 15 1.52 -17.55 -26.55
C SER A 15 1.89 -16.78 -25.29
N PHE A 16 2.26 -15.52 -25.44
CA PHE A 16 2.45 -14.63 -24.31
C PHE A 16 1.09 -14.53 -23.64
N VAL A 17 0.89 -15.33 -22.59
CA VAL A 17 -0.23 -15.21 -21.68
C VAL A 17 -0.04 -13.85 -21.03
N SER A 18 -0.64 -12.83 -21.64
CA SER A 18 -0.69 -11.49 -21.09
C SER A 18 -1.57 -11.60 -19.86
N SER A 19 -0.94 -11.76 -18.71
CA SER A 19 -1.56 -11.71 -17.39
C SER A 19 -2.12 -10.31 -17.17
N LYS A 20 -3.28 -10.06 -17.77
CA LYS A 20 -3.96 -8.77 -17.62
C LYS A 20 -4.60 -8.76 -16.26
N CYS A 21 -4.33 -7.69 -15.50
CA CYS A 21 -5.15 -7.38 -14.34
C CYS A 21 -6.64 -7.39 -14.72
N SER A 22 -7.51 -7.67 -13.74
CA SER A 22 -8.97 -7.59 -13.93
C SER A 22 -9.36 -6.24 -14.54
N SER A 23 -10.47 -6.23 -15.29
CA SER A 23 -10.90 -5.08 -16.10
C SER A 23 -11.17 -3.79 -15.30
N GLU A 24 -11.29 -3.89 -13.97
CA GLU A 24 -11.44 -2.74 -13.07
C GLU A 24 -10.13 -1.93 -12.91
N TRP A 25 -8.96 -2.53 -13.15
CA TRP A 25 -7.66 -1.88 -12.99
C TRP A 25 -7.24 -1.14 -14.26
N LYS A 26 -6.70 0.07 -14.09
CA LYS A 26 -6.00 0.77 -15.16
C LYS A 26 -4.55 0.28 -15.20
N THR A 27 -4.13 -0.25 -16.33
CA THR A 27 -2.80 -0.85 -16.47
C THR A 27 -1.82 0.08 -17.16
N ARG A 28 -0.55 -0.07 -16.79
CA ARG A 28 0.59 0.63 -17.40
C ARG A 28 1.82 -0.28 -17.35
N VAL A 29 2.68 -0.18 -18.36
CA VAL A 29 4.01 -0.78 -18.33
C VAL A 29 4.99 0.25 -17.79
N ASP A 30 5.73 -0.09 -16.73
CA ASP A 30 6.73 0.78 -16.14
C ASP A 30 8.13 0.56 -16.71
N SER A 31 9.08 1.37 -16.28
CA SER A 31 10.47 1.37 -16.78
C SER A 31 11.23 0.07 -16.52
N ASP A 32 10.77 -0.72 -15.55
CA ASP A 32 11.26 -2.07 -15.25
C ASP A 32 10.73 -3.15 -16.22
N GLY A 33 9.86 -2.78 -17.16
CA GLY A 33 9.22 -3.68 -18.11
C GLY A 33 8.04 -4.47 -17.54
N ASN A 34 7.71 -4.30 -16.26
CA ASN A 34 6.55 -4.94 -15.66
C ASN A 34 5.27 -4.15 -15.95
N THR A 35 4.16 -4.86 -16.02
CA THR A 35 2.82 -4.28 -16.09
C THR A 35 2.25 -4.16 -14.70
N TYR A 36 1.87 -2.96 -14.29
CA TYR A 36 1.20 -2.69 -13.03
C TYR A 36 -0.24 -2.27 -13.27
N GLY A 37 -1.11 -2.64 -12.33
CA GLY A 37 -2.49 -2.22 -12.28
C GLY A 37 -2.67 -1.18 -11.19
N TYR A 38 -3.44 -0.14 -11.49
CA TYR A 38 -3.78 0.95 -10.59
C TYR A 38 -5.29 1.13 -10.47
N ILE A 39 -5.78 1.42 -9.27
CA ILE A 39 -7.17 1.80 -9.03
C ILE A 39 -7.23 2.85 -7.92
N ALA A 40 -8.02 3.90 -8.11
CA ALA A 40 -8.32 4.88 -7.08
C ALA A 40 -9.74 4.64 -6.56
N LEU A 41 -9.90 4.68 -5.24
CA LEU A 41 -11.14 4.30 -4.55
C LEU A 41 -11.53 5.42 -3.58
N ILE A 42 -12.81 5.81 -3.60
CA ILE A 42 -13.40 6.60 -2.52
C ILE A 42 -13.81 5.63 -1.41
N SER A 43 -13.31 5.86 -0.21
CA SER A 43 -13.70 5.17 1.00
C SER A 43 -13.49 6.15 2.14
N ASP A 44 -14.57 6.83 2.51
CA ASP A 44 -14.50 8.00 3.36
C ASP A 44 -14.18 7.64 4.81
N LEU A 45 -13.53 8.57 5.51
CA LEU A 45 -13.13 8.47 6.91
C LEU A 45 -12.23 7.26 7.22
N ILE A 46 -11.20 7.03 6.38
CA ILE A 46 -10.22 5.96 6.59
C ILE A 46 -8.84 6.50 6.93
N ASN A 47 -8.15 5.84 7.85
CA ASN A 47 -6.71 6.04 8.07
C ASN A 47 -5.87 5.17 7.13
N ILE A 48 -4.54 5.36 7.14
CA ILE A 48 -3.62 4.62 6.25
C ILE A 48 -3.69 3.10 6.46
N PHE A 49 -3.95 2.64 7.69
CA PHE A 49 -4.00 1.21 8.00
C PHE A 49 -5.24 0.55 7.40
N GLN A 50 -6.38 1.25 7.46
CA GLN A 50 -7.62 0.84 6.81
C GLN A 50 -7.49 0.93 5.28
N ALA A 51 -6.85 1.98 4.76
CA ALA A 51 -6.53 2.13 3.35
C ALA A 51 -5.69 0.95 2.82
N ASN A 52 -4.69 0.51 3.59
CA ASN A 52 -3.88 -0.65 3.25
C ASN A 52 -4.72 -1.94 3.20
N ALA A 53 -5.60 -2.14 4.18
CA ALA A 53 -6.50 -3.29 4.20
C ALA A 53 -7.42 -3.31 2.96
N ILE A 54 -7.94 -2.16 2.54
CA ILE A 54 -8.76 -2.02 1.32
C ILE A 54 -7.97 -2.42 0.07
N CYS A 55 -6.72 -1.95 -0.07
CA CYS A 55 -5.89 -2.32 -1.22
C CYS A 55 -5.54 -3.81 -1.22
N ARG A 56 -5.26 -4.40 -0.05
CA ARG A 56 -4.98 -5.83 0.09
C ARG A 56 -6.18 -6.72 -0.23
N GLU A 57 -7.39 -6.29 0.12
CA GLU A 57 -8.63 -6.98 -0.30
C GLU A 57 -8.77 -7.03 -1.83
N LYS A 58 -8.20 -6.05 -2.53
CA LYS A 58 -8.16 -6.00 -4.01
C LYS A 58 -6.96 -6.75 -4.62
N GLY A 59 -6.12 -7.37 -3.80
CA GLY A 59 -4.91 -8.08 -4.24
C GLY A 59 -3.77 -7.13 -4.66
N GLY A 60 -3.67 -5.96 -4.01
CA GLY A 60 -2.56 -5.03 -4.17
C GLY A 60 -2.16 -4.40 -2.84
N ASP A 61 -1.33 -3.36 -2.90
CA ASP A 61 -0.97 -2.51 -1.75
C ASP A 61 -1.30 -1.05 -2.09
N ILE A 62 -1.15 -0.15 -1.12
CA ILE A 62 -1.24 1.29 -1.38
C ILE A 62 -0.14 1.68 -2.38
N VAL A 63 -0.48 2.54 -3.34
CA VAL A 63 0.41 2.91 -4.45
C VAL A 63 1.75 3.49 -3.98
N SER A 64 2.84 2.82 -4.34
CA SER A 64 4.18 3.40 -4.43
C SER A 64 4.34 4.11 -5.77
N ILE A 65 5.08 5.23 -5.79
CA ILE A 65 5.32 6.02 -7.01
C ILE A 65 6.84 6.17 -7.18
N HIS A 66 7.35 5.83 -8.36
CA HIS A 66 8.78 5.71 -8.68
C HIS A 66 9.25 6.61 -9.83
N SER A 67 8.37 7.36 -10.46
CA SER A 67 8.72 8.26 -11.56
C SER A 67 7.75 9.43 -11.69
N GLU A 68 8.18 10.48 -12.39
CA GLU A 68 7.32 11.61 -12.71
C GLU A 68 6.17 11.18 -13.61
N GLU A 69 6.43 10.31 -14.59
CA GLU A 69 5.40 9.77 -15.46
C GLU A 69 4.36 8.99 -14.64
N GLU A 70 4.80 8.17 -13.67
CA GLU A 70 3.89 7.40 -12.81
C GLU A 70 3.07 8.33 -11.92
N ASN A 71 3.70 9.35 -11.34
CA ASN A 71 3.01 10.38 -10.57
C ASN A 71 1.92 11.09 -11.39
N ASN A 72 2.22 11.44 -12.64
CA ASN A 72 1.26 12.07 -13.54
C ASN A 72 0.09 11.13 -13.88
N PHE A 73 0.39 9.84 -14.10
CA PHE A 73 -0.63 8.82 -14.35
C PHE A 73 -1.54 8.60 -13.15
N VAL A 74 -0.96 8.41 -11.96
CA VAL A 74 -1.69 8.26 -10.69
C VAL A 74 -2.50 9.51 -10.38
N GLY A 75 -1.92 10.69 -10.60
CA GLY A 75 -2.60 11.97 -10.41
C GLY A 75 -3.80 12.12 -11.34
N ALA A 76 -3.69 11.76 -12.62
CA ALA A 76 -4.80 11.77 -13.56
C ALA A 76 -5.92 10.79 -13.17
N LEU A 77 -5.55 9.61 -12.64
CA LEU A 77 -6.51 8.62 -12.14
C LEU A 77 -7.24 9.11 -10.88
N ALA A 78 -6.52 9.71 -9.94
CA ALA A 78 -7.03 10.14 -8.64
C ALA A 78 -7.83 11.45 -8.71
N SER A 79 -7.46 12.36 -9.61
CA SER A 79 -8.02 13.73 -9.64
C SER A 79 -9.54 13.82 -9.70
N PRO A 80 -10.25 13.04 -10.55
CA PRO A 80 -11.71 13.09 -10.58
C PRO A 80 -12.34 12.69 -9.23
N LEU A 81 -11.77 11.71 -8.54
CA LEU A 81 -12.28 11.23 -7.25
C LEU A 81 -11.95 12.20 -6.10
N ILE A 82 -10.75 12.79 -6.10
CA ILE A 82 -10.39 13.86 -5.14
C ILE A 82 -11.36 15.04 -5.29
N LYS A 83 -11.61 15.51 -6.53
CA LYS A 83 -12.58 16.58 -6.78
C LYS A 83 -13.98 16.20 -6.33
N GLN A 84 -14.40 14.97 -6.63
CA GLN A 84 -15.67 14.44 -6.17
C GLN A 84 -15.79 14.53 -4.63
N CYS A 85 -14.75 14.14 -3.88
CA CYS A 85 -14.75 14.24 -2.42
C CYS A 85 -14.67 15.67 -1.90
N GLN A 86 -13.93 16.56 -2.55
CA GLN A 86 -13.75 17.96 -2.11
C GLN A 86 -14.93 18.88 -2.47
N GLU A 87 -15.64 18.61 -3.57
CA GLU A 87 -16.64 19.52 -4.14
C GLU A 87 -18.09 19.02 -3.99
N THR A 88 -18.29 17.74 -3.67
CA THR A 88 -19.61 17.13 -3.49
C THR A 88 -19.77 16.51 -2.11
N ASN A 89 -20.89 15.83 -1.87
CA ASN A 89 -21.15 15.07 -0.64
C ASN A 89 -20.63 13.62 -0.68
N ALA A 90 -19.80 13.25 -1.66
CA ALA A 90 -19.20 11.92 -1.73
C ALA A 90 -18.28 11.62 -0.54
N CYS A 91 -17.70 12.66 0.05
CA CYS A 91 -16.98 12.61 1.32
C CYS A 91 -17.60 13.63 2.30
N VAL A 92 -17.67 13.27 3.58
CA VAL A 92 -18.20 14.13 4.65
C VAL A 92 -17.25 15.32 4.89
N GLN A 93 -17.83 16.52 5.08
CA GLN A 93 -17.07 17.70 5.50
C GLN A 93 -16.55 17.51 6.93
N ARG A 94 -15.26 17.76 7.15
CA ARG A 94 -14.55 17.52 8.41
C ARG A 94 -14.20 18.81 9.14
N VAL A 95 -14.08 19.92 8.42
CA VAL A 95 -13.77 21.24 8.97
C VAL A 95 -14.78 22.27 8.44
N ASN A 96 -15.26 23.14 9.32
CA ASN A 96 -16.20 24.21 8.96
C ASN A 96 -15.52 25.28 8.08
N HIS A 97 -16.11 25.63 6.94
CA HIS A 97 -15.55 26.60 5.97
C HIS A 97 -15.80 28.05 6.37
N ASN A 98 -15.20 28.46 7.49
CA ASN A 98 -15.37 29.83 8.01
C ASN A 98 -14.44 30.84 7.33
N ASN A 99 -13.36 30.36 6.71
CA ASN A 99 -12.39 31.14 5.95
C ASN A 99 -11.58 30.24 4.99
N ASN A 100 -10.78 30.85 4.11
CA ASN A 100 -9.96 30.15 3.11
C ASN A 100 -9.03 29.09 3.72
N GLY A 101 -8.47 29.33 4.91
CA GLY A 101 -7.60 28.37 5.61
C GLY A 101 -8.36 27.12 6.04
N THR A 102 -9.53 27.30 6.67
CA THR A 102 -10.39 26.18 7.07
C THR A 102 -10.98 25.41 5.88
N THR A 103 -11.28 26.08 4.77
CA THR A 103 -11.69 25.42 3.52
C THR A 103 -10.55 24.60 2.91
N LEU A 104 -9.32 25.13 2.92
CA LEU A 104 -8.15 24.37 2.45
C LEU A 104 -7.88 23.16 3.34
N LEU A 105 -7.95 23.32 4.67
CA LEU A 105 -7.77 22.23 5.61
C LEU A 105 -8.82 21.13 5.41
N ASP A 106 -10.08 21.51 5.20
CA ASP A 106 -11.13 20.54 4.88
C ASP A 106 -10.90 19.80 3.56
N LYS A 107 -10.31 20.47 2.56
CA LYS A 107 -9.92 19.85 1.28
C LYS A 107 -8.75 18.89 1.44
N LEU A 108 -7.78 19.19 2.32
CA LEU A 108 -6.68 18.28 2.66
C LEU A 108 -7.24 16.99 3.23
N TYR A 109 -8.15 17.04 4.21
CA TYR A 109 -8.73 15.81 4.75
C TYR A 109 -9.69 15.04 3.81
N ARG A 110 -10.02 15.61 2.64
CA ARG A 110 -10.85 14.97 1.58
C ARG A 110 -10.02 14.54 0.37
N SER A 111 -8.74 14.25 0.62
CA SER A 111 -7.72 13.71 -0.27
C SER A 111 -7.75 12.17 -0.32
N LEU A 112 -6.79 11.57 -1.04
CA LEU A 112 -6.58 10.11 -1.07
C LEU A 112 -5.19 9.74 -0.54
N TRP A 113 -5.10 8.61 0.15
CA TRP A 113 -3.84 8.03 0.59
C TRP A 113 -2.97 7.52 -0.56
N ILE A 114 -1.65 7.70 -0.43
CA ILE A 114 -0.60 7.00 -1.19
C ILE A 114 0.39 6.31 -0.25
N GLY A 115 1.18 5.39 -0.79
CA GLY A 115 2.03 4.48 -0.02
C GLY A 115 3.35 5.07 0.44
N THR A 116 3.70 6.28 -0.01
CA THR A 116 4.89 6.99 0.46
C THR A 116 4.70 7.42 1.91
N ALA A 117 5.69 7.14 2.75
CA ALA A 117 5.74 7.57 4.14
C ALA A 117 7.14 8.11 4.49
N ARG A 118 7.19 8.97 5.50
CA ARG A 118 8.40 9.52 6.09
C ARG A 118 8.50 9.06 7.54
N VAL A 119 9.53 8.29 7.87
CA VAL A 119 9.73 7.71 9.20
C VAL A 119 10.92 8.37 9.85
N GLN A 120 10.72 8.89 11.06
CA GLN A 120 11.80 9.30 11.95
C GLN A 120 11.95 8.26 13.06
N PHE A 121 13.14 7.72 13.22
CA PHE A 121 13.40 6.76 14.29
C PHE A 121 13.53 7.50 15.62
N ALA A 122 12.62 7.24 16.56
CA ALA A 122 12.69 7.78 17.91
C ALA A 122 13.96 7.29 18.65
N PRO A 123 14.47 8.04 19.65
CA PRO A 123 15.60 7.62 20.49
C PRO A 123 15.39 6.20 21.06
N PRO A 124 16.45 5.39 21.23
CA PRO A 124 17.74 5.78 21.83
C PRO A 124 18.89 6.05 20.85
N PHE A 125 18.70 5.94 19.54
CA PHE A 125 19.83 5.91 18.59
C PHE A 125 20.45 7.27 18.22
N GLY A 126 19.96 8.38 18.81
CA GLY A 126 20.46 9.73 18.51
C GLY A 126 20.31 10.16 17.04
N ASN A 127 19.69 9.33 16.20
CA ASN A 127 19.56 9.57 14.78
C ASN A 127 18.23 10.23 14.48
N THR A 128 18.25 11.55 14.35
CA THR A 128 17.08 12.35 13.93
C THR A 128 16.80 12.25 12.43
N SER A 129 17.46 11.32 11.70
CA SER A 129 17.24 11.16 10.27
C SER A 129 15.80 10.77 10.00
N VAL A 130 15.17 11.56 9.13
CA VAL A 130 13.94 11.19 8.46
C VAL A 130 14.32 10.33 7.26
N GLN A 131 13.73 9.14 7.16
CA GLN A 131 13.87 8.25 6.02
C GLN A 131 12.54 8.12 5.29
N CYS A 132 12.58 8.17 3.96
CA CYS A 132 11.43 7.79 3.16
C CYS A 132 11.29 6.26 3.11
N VAL A 133 10.06 5.76 3.21
CA VAL A 133 9.71 4.35 3.00
C VAL A 133 8.40 4.25 2.20
N ASN A 134 8.28 3.27 1.32
CA ASN A 134 6.99 2.91 0.72
C ASN A 134 6.35 1.76 1.49
N THR A 135 5.02 1.79 1.64
CA THR A 135 4.26 0.77 2.39
C THR A 135 4.32 -0.63 1.79
N ASP A 136 4.59 -0.74 0.48
CA ASP A 136 4.78 -2.02 -0.23
C ASP A 136 6.22 -2.55 -0.12
N GLY A 137 7.12 -1.83 0.57
CA GLY A 137 8.52 -2.19 0.75
C GLY A 137 9.42 -1.90 -0.45
N THR A 138 8.91 -1.28 -1.51
CA THR A 138 9.73 -0.82 -2.64
C THR A 138 10.62 0.38 -2.25
N PRO A 139 11.71 0.65 -2.99
CA PRO A 139 12.55 1.82 -2.73
C PRO A 139 11.80 3.15 -2.91
N CYS A 140 12.05 4.11 -2.03
CA CYS A 140 11.70 5.52 -2.27
C CYS A 140 12.71 6.17 -3.21
N ASP A 141 12.47 6.09 -4.51
CA ASP A 141 13.30 6.67 -5.57
C ASP A 141 12.68 7.93 -6.21
N TYR A 142 11.39 8.20 -6.00
CA TYR A 142 10.71 9.42 -6.44
C TYR A 142 10.07 10.19 -5.28
N GLY A 143 10.14 11.52 -5.34
CA GLY A 143 9.62 12.40 -4.29
C GLY A 143 10.33 12.28 -2.94
N ARG A 144 11.50 11.62 -2.89
CA ARG A 144 12.27 11.40 -1.66
C ARG A 144 12.74 12.71 -1.04
N VAL A 145 12.46 12.89 0.25
CA VAL A 145 12.97 14.00 1.06
C VAL A 145 13.55 13.44 2.36
N ASP A 146 14.87 13.26 2.37
CA ASP A 146 15.61 12.87 3.56
C ASP A 146 15.97 14.14 4.35
N GLY A 147 15.39 14.28 5.54
CA GLY A 147 15.66 15.40 6.45
C GLY A 147 14.47 16.30 6.72
N LEU A 148 14.73 17.42 7.40
CA LEU A 148 13.74 18.45 7.67
C LEU A 148 13.53 19.27 6.40
N ALA A 149 12.33 19.23 5.86
CA ALA A 149 11.99 20.07 4.72
C ALA A 149 11.85 21.52 5.17
N ALA A 150 12.46 22.42 4.40
CA ALA A 150 12.37 23.85 4.66
C ALA A 150 11.07 24.40 4.06
N HIS A 151 10.31 25.16 4.86
CA HIS A 151 8.99 25.70 4.49
C HIS A 151 8.95 26.59 3.24
N ASN A 152 10.10 26.96 2.68
CA ASN A 152 10.22 27.81 1.49
C ASN A 152 10.72 27.07 0.24
N ARG A 153 10.69 25.73 0.24
CA ARG A 153 11.10 24.93 -0.92
C ARG A 153 9.90 24.44 -1.71
N ASN A 154 10.03 24.51 -3.02
CA ASN A 154 9.13 23.83 -3.97
C ASN A 154 9.82 22.53 -4.39
N ILE A 155 9.39 21.41 -3.84
CA ILE A 155 9.99 20.09 -4.07
C ILE A 155 8.95 19.23 -4.77
N THR A 156 9.01 19.13 -6.10
CA THR A 156 8.09 18.23 -6.83
C THR A 156 8.29 16.77 -6.37
N PRO A 157 7.22 16.00 -6.12
CA PRO A 157 5.79 16.27 -6.34
C PRO A 157 5.03 16.88 -5.13
N TRP A 158 5.73 17.28 -4.07
CA TRP A 158 5.15 17.91 -2.90
C TRP A 158 4.54 19.27 -3.20
N GLY A 159 3.47 19.56 -2.47
CA GLY A 159 2.86 20.89 -2.45
C GLY A 159 3.86 21.93 -1.91
N PHE A 160 3.62 23.19 -2.22
CA PHE A 160 4.45 24.28 -1.70
C PHE A 160 4.48 24.26 -0.17
N GLY A 161 5.68 24.23 0.41
CA GLY A 161 5.89 24.16 1.86
C GLY A 161 5.92 22.74 2.44
N ASN A 162 5.62 21.73 1.62
CA ASN A 162 5.64 20.32 2.02
C ASN A 162 6.92 19.60 1.56
N PRO A 163 7.32 18.52 2.26
CA PRO A 163 6.71 18.05 3.52
C PRO A 163 7.01 18.99 4.71
N SER A 164 6.25 18.96 5.81
CA SER A 164 6.38 19.96 6.89
C SER A 164 6.33 19.42 8.34
N GLY A 165 5.69 18.29 8.61
CA GLY A 165 5.31 17.91 9.99
C GLY A 165 6.18 16.89 10.73
N LEU A 166 7.45 16.70 10.33
CA LEU A 166 8.40 15.86 11.10
C LEU A 166 9.41 16.64 11.95
N SER A 167 9.39 17.98 11.90
CA SER A 167 10.35 18.81 12.65
C SER A 167 9.86 19.26 14.02
N ASP A 168 8.54 19.16 14.28
CA ASP A 168 7.95 19.65 15.52
C ASP A 168 7.81 18.54 16.57
N PHE A 169 8.93 18.23 17.24
CA PHE A 169 8.93 17.31 18.39
C PHE A 169 8.09 17.80 19.58
N SER A 170 7.62 19.05 19.55
CA SER A 170 6.80 19.61 20.63
C SER A 170 5.31 19.32 20.43
N GLU A 171 4.90 18.93 19.22
CA GLU A 171 3.50 18.67 18.89
C GLU A 171 3.24 17.17 18.65
N ARG A 172 2.13 16.68 19.18
CA ARG A 172 1.73 15.26 19.18
C ARG A 172 1.34 14.71 17.80
N SER A 173 1.65 15.43 16.73
CA SER A 173 1.12 15.18 15.39
C SER A 173 2.28 14.92 14.42
N ILE A 174 2.89 13.75 14.55
CA ILE A 174 3.93 13.29 13.63
C ILE A 174 3.29 13.06 12.25
N GLU A 175 3.62 13.90 11.28
CA GLU A 175 3.17 13.76 9.89
C GLU A 175 4.09 12.79 9.13
N GLY A 176 3.84 11.50 9.32
CA GLY A 176 4.65 10.43 8.76
C GLY A 176 4.08 9.79 7.49
N CYS A 177 2.84 10.05 7.12
CA CYS A 177 2.20 9.44 5.95
C CYS A 177 1.93 10.49 4.87
N THR A 178 1.68 10.04 3.63
CA THR A 178 1.52 10.96 2.49
C THR A 178 0.16 10.81 1.83
N GLU A 179 -0.42 11.94 1.46
CA GLU A 179 -1.68 12.01 0.70
C GLU A 179 -1.48 12.70 -0.65
N LEU A 180 -2.38 12.41 -1.60
CA LEU A 180 -2.60 13.17 -2.82
C LEU A 180 -3.79 14.10 -2.65
N TYR A 181 -3.56 15.42 -2.75
CA TYR A 181 -4.62 16.42 -2.61
C TYR A 181 -4.61 17.42 -3.76
N ILE A 182 -5.78 18.00 -4.05
CA ILE A 182 -5.91 19.11 -5.00
C ILE A 182 -6.11 20.41 -4.21
N GLY A 183 -5.19 21.36 -4.39
CA GLY A 183 -5.33 22.72 -3.87
C GLY A 183 -6.28 23.57 -4.71
N SER A 184 -6.74 24.71 -4.18
CA SER A 184 -7.81 25.53 -4.79
C SER A 184 -7.54 26.03 -6.22
N ASN A 185 -6.30 26.10 -6.66
CA ASN A 185 -5.93 26.57 -8.01
C ASN A 185 -5.06 25.56 -8.79
N SER A 186 -4.98 24.31 -8.33
CA SER A 186 -4.14 23.32 -8.98
C SER A 186 -4.95 22.45 -9.94
N PRO A 187 -4.52 22.30 -11.21
CA PRO A 187 -5.12 21.33 -12.11
C PRO A 187 -4.71 19.88 -11.79
N GLN A 188 -3.65 19.70 -11.00
CA GLN A 188 -3.06 18.39 -10.67
C GLN A 188 -2.90 18.22 -9.15
N PRO A 189 -2.93 16.98 -8.65
CA PRO A 189 -2.75 16.72 -7.24
C PRO A 189 -1.28 16.86 -6.84
N TYR A 190 -1.04 17.36 -5.65
CA TYR A 190 0.27 17.45 -5.01
C TYR A 190 0.36 16.46 -3.85
N TRP A 191 1.59 16.20 -3.39
CA TRP A 191 1.81 15.43 -2.18
C TRP A 191 1.79 16.34 -0.94
N ASN A 192 1.19 15.86 0.13
CA ASN A 192 1.23 16.48 1.46
C ASN A 192 1.59 15.40 2.48
N ASP A 193 2.46 15.72 3.44
CA ASP A 193 2.63 14.84 4.59
C ASP A 193 1.52 15.13 5.59
N ILE A 194 1.07 14.09 6.26
CA ILE A 194 -0.02 14.16 7.21
C ILE A 194 0.13 13.06 8.26
N SER A 195 -0.51 13.25 9.41
CA SER A 195 -0.61 12.21 10.44
C SER A 195 -1.17 10.92 9.85
N CYS A 196 -0.50 9.80 10.09
CA CYS A 196 -0.96 8.47 9.66
C CYS A 196 -2.32 8.07 10.27
N TYR A 197 -2.78 8.78 11.32
CA TYR A 197 -4.08 8.59 11.94
C TYR A 197 -5.16 9.53 11.42
N ALA A 198 -4.84 10.43 10.49
CA ALA A 198 -5.83 11.26 9.81
C ALA A 198 -6.86 10.36 9.10
N LEU A 199 -8.08 10.88 8.92
CA LEU A 199 -9.16 10.17 8.26
C LEU A 199 -9.42 10.80 6.89
N LEU A 200 -8.94 10.18 5.82
CA LEU A 200 -9.02 10.72 4.45
C LEU A 200 -10.21 10.16 3.66
N GLY A 201 -10.40 10.66 2.44
CA GLY A 201 -11.54 10.35 1.58
C GLY A 201 -11.41 9.04 0.80
N GLY A 202 -10.24 8.43 0.81
CA GLY A 202 -10.01 7.17 0.10
C GLY A 202 -8.53 6.86 -0.11
N VAL A 203 -8.23 6.05 -1.12
CA VAL A 203 -6.89 5.48 -1.35
C VAL A 203 -6.65 5.21 -2.83
N VAL A 204 -5.39 5.25 -3.24
CA VAL A 204 -4.96 4.69 -4.52
C VAL A 204 -4.17 3.40 -4.29
N CYS A 205 -4.57 2.32 -4.95
CA CYS A 205 -3.96 1.00 -4.86
C CYS A 205 -3.15 0.67 -6.12
N LYS A 206 -2.11 -0.16 -5.96
CA LYS A 206 -1.23 -0.67 -7.01
C LYS A 206 -1.02 -2.17 -6.84
N LYS A 207 -0.92 -2.91 -7.94
CA LYS A 207 -0.48 -4.30 -7.96
C LYS A 207 0.36 -4.64 -9.18
N ASN A 208 1.28 -5.59 -9.04
CA ASN A 208 2.07 -6.10 -10.16
C ASN A 208 1.24 -7.13 -10.96
N CYS A 209 0.81 -6.79 -12.18
CA CYS A 209 0.06 -7.70 -13.05
C CYS A 209 0.99 -8.70 -13.78
N SER A 210 2.28 -8.37 -13.95
CA SER A 210 3.25 -9.27 -14.58
C SER A 210 3.58 -10.48 -13.69
N GLN A 211 3.50 -10.30 -12.37
CA GLN A 211 3.56 -11.39 -11.41
C GLN A 211 2.17 -12.02 -11.23
N THR A 212 1.63 -12.66 -12.27
CA THR A 212 0.62 -13.68 -11.98
C THR A 212 1.32 -14.82 -11.25
N CYS A 213 1.00 -14.99 -9.97
CA CYS A 213 1.01 -16.33 -9.37
C CYS A 213 0.28 -17.24 -10.38
N LYS A 214 0.89 -18.35 -10.76
CA LYS A 214 0.38 -19.28 -11.79
C LYS A 214 -0.91 -20.02 -11.36
N ASP A 215 -1.66 -19.47 -10.41
CA ASP A 215 -2.55 -20.25 -9.55
C ASP A 215 -4.05 -19.97 -9.74
N GLU A 216 -4.47 -19.13 -10.71
CA GLU A 216 -5.90 -18.80 -10.88
C GLU A 216 -6.51 -19.03 -12.28
N ASP A 217 -5.88 -19.83 -13.14
CA ASP A 217 -6.61 -20.43 -14.28
C ASP A 217 -7.47 -21.64 -13.85
N MET A 218 -7.96 -21.65 -12.60
CA MET A 218 -9.09 -22.51 -12.23
C MET A 218 -10.39 -21.73 -12.40
N GLU A 219 -10.64 -21.34 -13.65
CA GLU A 219 -11.97 -20.96 -14.12
C GLU A 219 -12.90 -22.13 -13.79
N THR A 220 -13.67 -21.96 -12.72
CA THR A 220 -14.54 -23.01 -12.19
C THR A 220 -15.69 -23.12 -13.17
N THR A 221 -15.53 -23.98 -14.18
CA THR A 221 -16.60 -24.35 -15.10
C THR A 221 -17.72 -24.90 -14.25
N THR A 222 -18.75 -24.08 -14.05
CA THR A 222 -19.88 -24.39 -13.18
C THR A 222 -20.68 -25.51 -13.82
N THR A 223 -20.36 -26.76 -13.46
CA THR A 223 -21.25 -27.88 -13.66
C THR A 223 -21.97 -28.12 -12.33
N THR A 224 -23.26 -27.76 -12.31
CA THR A 224 -24.15 -27.91 -11.17
C THR A 224 -24.19 -29.35 -10.66
N LYS A 225 -23.42 -29.66 -9.61
CA LYS A 225 -23.67 -30.79 -8.73
C LYS A 225 -23.33 -30.38 -7.30
N THR A 226 -24.38 -30.29 -6.49
CA THR A 226 -24.34 -30.00 -5.06
C THR A 226 -23.48 -31.04 -4.34
N LEU A 227 -22.25 -30.68 -3.96
CA LEU A 227 -21.47 -31.40 -2.97
C LEU A 227 -20.73 -30.42 -2.07
N THR A 228 -21.10 -30.44 -0.79
CA THR A 228 -20.48 -29.71 0.30
C THR A 228 -19.03 -30.14 0.43
N THR A 229 -18.09 -29.32 -0.04
CA THR A 229 -16.65 -29.60 0.11
C THR A 229 -16.03 -28.50 0.97
N THR A 230 -15.60 -28.89 2.17
CA THR A 230 -14.83 -28.05 3.10
C THR A 230 -13.38 -28.00 2.62
N THR A 231 -12.93 -26.84 2.15
CA THR A 231 -11.53 -26.64 1.74
C THR A 231 -10.66 -26.59 3.00
N GLN A 232 -9.97 -27.68 3.34
CA GLN A 232 -8.89 -27.66 4.32
C GLN A 232 -7.59 -27.24 3.65
N VAL A 233 -7.02 -26.11 4.09
CA VAL A 233 -5.66 -25.67 3.77
C VAL A 233 -4.69 -26.54 4.59
N ASN A 234 -4.20 -27.63 4.00
CA ASN A 234 -3.21 -28.52 4.62
C ASN A 234 -1.86 -28.36 3.92
N ASN A 235 -1.05 -27.42 4.40
CA ASN A 235 0.41 -27.51 4.30
C ASN A 235 1.01 -26.92 5.58
N ILE A 236 1.20 -27.80 6.58
CA ILE A 236 1.78 -27.49 7.88
C ILE A 236 3.21 -28.03 7.89
N CYS A 237 4.20 -27.14 7.89
CA CYS A 237 5.60 -27.47 8.22
C CYS A 237 5.91 -26.87 9.60
N ASN A 238 6.13 -27.70 10.62
CA ASN A 238 6.67 -27.31 11.94
C ASN A 238 6.11 -25.99 12.54
N ASN A 239 4.79 -25.94 12.81
CA ASN A 239 4.12 -24.78 13.42
C ASN A 239 4.26 -23.43 12.69
N THR A 240 4.79 -23.42 11.47
CA THR A 240 4.95 -22.22 10.65
C THR A 240 4.10 -22.39 9.39
N VAL A 241 3.07 -21.57 9.25
CA VAL A 241 2.37 -21.42 7.97
C VAL A 241 3.12 -20.34 7.21
N CYS A 242 3.58 -20.66 6.00
CA CYS A 242 4.10 -19.66 5.08
C CYS A 242 2.91 -19.13 4.27
N GLY A 243 2.62 -17.84 4.37
CA GLY A 243 1.76 -17.17 3.40
C GLY A 243 2.46 -17.12 2.04
N VAL A 244 1.68 -17.06 0.97
CA VAL A 244 2.17 -16.99 -0.42
C VAL A 244 3.08 -15.78 -0.68
N ASP A 245 3.05 -14.76 0.18
CA ASP A 245 3.75 -13.49 -0.01
C ASP A 245 5.00 -13.32 0.89
N GLY A 246 5.61 -14.43 1.33
CA GLY A 246 6.81 -14.40 2.19
C GLY A 246 6.55 -14.19 3.68
N TRP A 247 5.29 -13.91 4.06
CA TRP A 247 4.85 -13.77 5.45
C TRP A 247 4.96 -15.09 6.21
N LYS A 248 5.58 -15.03 7.39
CA LYS A 248 5.64 -16.15 8.33
C LYS A 248 4.58 -15.95 9.41
N TRP A 249 3.91 -17.03 9.77
CA TRP A 249 2.92 -17.01 10.84
C TRP A 249 3.45 -17.72 12.08
N HIS A 250 3.28 -17.10 13.24
CA HIS A 250 3.50 -17.71 14.54
C HIS A 250 2.21 -17.64 15.36
N CYS A 251 1.68 -18.78 15.72
CA CYS A 251 0.51 -18.86 16.60
C CYS A 251 0.94 -19.34 17.99
N ASN A 252 0.24 -18.87 19.02
CA ASN A 252 0.39 -19.44 20.35
C ASN A 252 0.00 -20.93 20.36
N GLU A 253 0.39 -21.68 21.40
CA GLU A 253 0.12 -23.14 21.49
C GLU A 253 -1.37 -23.50 21.35
N LYS A 254 -2.24 -22.60 21.79
CA LYS A 254 -3.70 -22.76 21.73
C LYS A 254 -4.31 -22.34 20.38
N LYS A 255 -3.50 -21.79 19.47
CA LYS A 255 -3.89 -21.22 18.17
C LYS A 255 -5.01 -20.18 18.25
N THR A 256 -5.16 -19.51 19.39
CA THR A 256 -6.17 -18.46 19.60
C THR A 256 -5.67 -17.08 19.20
N GLN A 257 -4.35 -16.94 19.08
CA GLN A 257 -3.68 -15.72 18.63
C GLN A 257 -2.59 -16.12 17.66
N CYS A 258 -2.62 -15.52 16.48
CA CYS A 258 -1.60 -15.69 15.47
C CYS A 258 -1.04 -14.32 15.11
N MET A 259 0.27 -14.24 15.00
CA MET A 259 0.96 -13.07 14.47
C MET A 259 1.54 -13.49 13.12
N SER A 260 1.30 -12.69 12.10
CA SER A 260 2.10 -12.77 10.88
C SER A 260 3.24 -11.77 11.00
N TYR A 261 4.40 -12.14 10.47
CA TYR A 261 5.53 -11.24 10.42
C TYR A 261 6.27 -11.40 9.10
N HIS A 262 6.79 -10.29 8.59
CA HIS A 262 7.53 -10.24 7.34
C HIS A 262 8.87 -9.56 7.54
N LYS A 263 9.94 -10.18 7.03
CA LYS A 263 11.30 -9.70 7.17
C LYS A 263 11.69 -8.92 5.92
N TYR A 264 11.93 -7.63 6.07
CA TYR A 264 12.44 -6.80 4.99
C TYR A 264 13.94 -6.60 5.16
N THR A 265 14.72 -6.98 4.16
CA THR A 265 16.18 -6.79 4.16
C THR A 265 16.52 -5.70 3.15
N MET A 266 17.03 -4.55 3.64
CA MET A 266 17.47 -3.47 2.78
C MET A 266 19.00 -3.55 2.58
N PRO A 267 19.52 -3.35 1.36
CA PRO A 267 20.95 -3.49 1.07
C PRO A 267 21.89 -2.62 1.94
N SER A 268 21.43 -1.45 2.40
CA SER A 268 22.26 -0.49 3.15
C SER A 268 21.87 -0.29 4.62
N ASN A 269 20.66 -0.65 5.03
CA ASN A 269 20.08 -0.22 6.32
C ASN A 269 19.70 -1.39 7.24
N GLY A 270 20.20 -2.59 6.95
CA GLY A 270 19.96 -3.78 7.77
C GLY A 270 18.57 -4.39 7.52
N THR A 271 18.00 -4.98 8.57
CA THR A 271 16.73 -5.69 8.49
C THR A 271 15.72 -5.11 9.47
N TYR A 272 14.47 -4.93 9.02
CA TYR A 272 13.33 -4.68 9.90
C TYR A 272 12.25 -5.77 9.74
N TRP A 273 11.38 -5.84 10.74
CA TRP A 273 10.25 -6.76 10.78
C TRP A 273 8.95 -5.98 10.77
N ASP A 274 8.06 -6.31 9.85
CA ASP A 274 6.66 -5.93 9.93
C ASP A 274 5.91 -7.03 10.69
N VAL A 275 5.02 -6.65 11.61
CA VAL A 275 4.27 -7.58 12.45
C VAL A 275 2.80 -7.19 12.39
N SER A 276 1.98 -8.08 11.84
CA SER A 276 0.53 -7.95 11.90
C SER A 276 -0.02 -8.96 12.90
N SER A 277 -0.88 -8.48 13.80
CA SER A 277 -1.52 -9.36 14.77
C SER A 277 -2.92 -9.73 14.31
N CYS A 278 -3.29 -10.99 14.49
CA CYS A 278 -4.62 -11.49 14.24
C CYS A 278 -5.19 -12.14 15.50
N ILE A 279 -6.31 -11.60 15.99
CA ILE A 279 -7.05 -12.16 17.13
C ILE A 279 -8.22 -12.97 16.58
N PHE A 280 -8.24 -14.28 16.85
CA PHE A 280 -9.39 -15.12 16.53
C PHE A 280 -10.49 -14.90 17.58
N LEU A 281 -11.56 -14.20 17.20
CA LEU A 281 -12.79 -14.10 17.99
C LEU A 281 -13.84 -15.06 17.44
N LEU A 282 -13.86 -16.29 17.94
CA LEU A 282 -14.94 -17.30 17.94
C LEU A 282 -15.84 -17.53 16.70
N ARG A 283 -15.55 -16.94 15.53
CA ARG A 283 -16.28 -17.15 14.28
C ARG A 283 -15.34 -16.93 13.08
N ASN A 284 -14.46 -17.89 12.79
CA ASN A 284 -13.73 -18.09 11.51
C ASN A 284 -13.38 -16.85 10.65
N SER A 285 -13.08 -15.71 11.25
CA SER A 285 -12.82 -14.44 10.58
C SER A 285 -11.64 -13.77 11.27
N CYS A 286 -10.62 -13.50 10.48
CA CYS A 286 -9.42 -12.77 10.88
C CYS A 286 -9.71 -11.27 10.85
N TYR A 287 -9.62 -10.60 11.99
CA TYR A 287 -9.50 -9.13 12.02
C TYR A 287 -8.01 -8.79 12.12
N PHE A 288 -7.51 -8.08 11.12
CA PHE A 288 -6.13 -7.62 11.07
C PHE A 288 -6.01 -6.31 11.84
N ASN A 289 -5.19 -6.30 12.88
CA ASN A 289 -4.67 -5.06 13.45
C ASN A 289 -3.20 -4.98 13.03
N ASN A 290 -2.91 -4.10 12.06
CA ASN A 290 -1.55 -3.79 11.66
C ASN A 290 -0.90 -2.94 12.76
N PHE A 291 0.22 -3.43 13.29
CA PHE A 291 1.01 -2.71 14.29
C PHE A 291 2.42 -2.50 13.72
N TYR A 292 2.77 -1.25 13.43
CA TYR A 292 4.18 -0.92 13.22
C TYR A 292 4.86 -0.87 14.58
N ALA A 293 5.63 -1.91 14.90
CA ALA A 293 6.47 -1.93 16.09
C ALA A 293 7.73 -1.09 15.83
N ILE A 294 7.63 0.23 16.02
CA ILE A 294 8.80 1.08 16.26
C ILE A 294 8.81 1.35 17.77
N ASN A 295 9.54 0.51 18.51
CA ASN A 295 9.87 0.62 19.93
C ASN A 295 8.92 1.47 20.80
N HIS A 296 7.78 0.90 21.16
CA HIS A 296 7.16 1.19 22.46
C HIS A 296 7.09 -0.13 23.23
N PHE A 297 7.75 -0.16 24.39
CA PHE A 297 7.71 -1.28 25.33
C PHE A 297 6.25 -1.62 25.68
N PHE A 298 5.77 -2.75 25.18
CA PHE A 298 4.79 -3.54 25.91
C PHE A 298 5.57 -4.54 26.76
N TYR A 299 5.44 -4.40 28.08
CA TYR A 299 5.79 -5.44 29.04
C TYR A 299 4.81 -6.62 28.86
N LEU A 300 5.04 -7.44 27.84
CA LEU A 300 4.54 -8.80 27.77
C LEU A 300 5.78 -9.68 27.65
N GLY A 301 5.87 -10.66 28.56
CA GLY A 301 7.08 -11.38 28.92
C GLY A 301 7.95 -11.82 27.74
N TRP A 302 9.25 -11.79 27.98
CA TRP A 302 10.31 -12.24 27.09
C TRP A 302 9.94 -13.54 26.36
N CYS A 303 9.59 -13.44 25.08
CA CYS A 303 9.78 -14.53 24.14
C CYS A 303 11.16 -14.32 23.52
N ASN A 304 12.15 -15.10 23.96
CA ASN A 304 13.39 -15.25 23.22
C ASN A 304 13.05 -15.86 21.85
N MET A 305 13.22 -15.07 20.79
CA MET A 305 13.16 -15.57 19.41
C MET A 305 14.50 -16.25 19.06
N PRO A 306 14.52 -17.40 18.35
CA PRO A 306 15.73 -17.98 17.78
C PRO A 306 16.26 -17.19 16.58
#